data_AF-A0A7X6I8B1-F1
#
_entry.id   AF-A0A7X6I8B1-F1
#
_cell.length_a   1.000
_cell.length_b   1.000
_cell.length_c   1.000
_cell.angle_alpha   90.00
_cell.angle_beta   90.00
_cell.angle_gamma   90.00
#
_symmetry.space_group_name_H-M   'P 1'
#
loop_
_entity.id
_entity.type
_entity.pdbx_description
1 polymer ?
#
loop_
_entity_poly.entity_id
_entity_poly.type
_entity_poly.pdbx_seq_one_letter_code
_entity_poly.pdbx_strand_id
1 'polypeptide(L)'
;MSGSPDAWTLQVGGHEVVVTNPGKVLFPDAGLTKLDLVNYYLAVAPGALRGAGGRPCILVRYPGGIGEEFFFQKRAPANRPDWLEVAQIRFPSGRSAEEVVPREAAALAWMANLGCIELHPHPVRADDLEHPDELRVDLDPVPGVEWKQIVEVAGVVESVLTDFGLVGWPKTSGSRGVHVLVRIARRWTFDQVRRAALALAREVERRAPLLATSKWWKEERHGVFVDYNQNAKDRTVASAYSVRPRPDARVSAPVSWRELDTCDPADFTLRAMPARFASIGDPHEGIDAAVCSIDRLLELSARHERDGAGDAPWPPHYRKQEGEPRRAPPSASKSSKTAQTAASKAIPAKRKSTKPLIEIARADREAEALAAVEAWKERHPKAAAHLQPADVLVDKMRGSSSLWYRVRINLEHVPARQRPKADKPDAHRD
;
A
#
# COMPACT_ATOMS: atom_id res chain seq x y z
N MET A 1 1.02 -28.04 -25.94
CA MET A 1 1.80 -26.78 -25.89
C MET A 1 2.55 -26.66 -27.20
N SER A 2 2.54 -25.50 -27.83
CA SER A 2 3.33 -25.18 -29.03
C SER A 2 3.77 -23.72 -28.93
N GLY A 3 5.00 -23.42 -29.37
CA GLY A 3 5.54 -22.07 -29.25
C GLY A 3 6.69 -21.80 -30.20
N SER A 4 6.85 -20.53 -30.55
CA SER A 4 8.01 -19.95 -31.21
C SER A 4 8.73 -18.99 -30.24
N PRO A 5 9.90 -18.44 -30.59
CA PRO A 5 10.58 -17.45 -29.76
C PRO A 5 9.73 -16.21 -29.44
N ASP A 6 8.79 -15.87 -30.33
CA ASP A 6 8.00 -14.62 -30.28
C ASP A 6 6.63 -14.80 -29.63
N ALA A 7 6.08 -16.01 -29.62
CA ALA A 7 4.76 -16.29 -29.06
C ALA A 7 4.64 -17.74 -28.55
N TRP A 8 3.95 -17.90 -27.43
CA TRP A 8 3.67 -19.18 -26.80
C TRP A 8 2.19 -19.29 -26.45
N THR A 9 1.51 -20.32 -26.95
CA THR A 9 0.07 -20.49 -26.75
C THR A 9 -0.22 -21.48 -25.63
N LEU A 10 -1.00 -21.04 -24.64
CA LEU A 10 -1.44 -21.83 -23.49
C LEU A 10 -2.94 -22.11 -23.57
N GLN A 11 -3.34 -23.32 -23.22
CA GLN A 11 -4.75 -23.68 -23.01
C GLN A 11 -5.00 -23.73 -21.49
N VAL A 12 -5.79 -22.81 -20.97
CA VAL A 12 -6.01 -22.62 -19.53
C VAL A 12 -7.51 -22.44 -19.29
N GLY A 13 -8.13 -23.34 -18.52
CA GLY A 13 -9.56 -23.22 -18.19
C GLY A 13 -10.51 -23.22 -19.39
N GLY A 14 -10.12 -23.80 -20.53
CA GLY A 14 -10.92 -23.75 -21.76
C GLY A 14 -10.69 -22.49 -22.62
N HIS A 15 -9.78 -21.61 -22.19
CA HIS A 15 -9.39 -20.41 -22.93
C HIS A 15 -7.99 -20.55 -23.53
N GLU A 16 -7.85 -20.02 -24.74
CA GLU A 16 -6.55 -19.83 -25.37
C GLU A 16 -5.92 -18.51 -24.88
N VAL A 17 -4.72 -18.58 -24.32
CA VAL A 17 -3.92 -17.43 -23.87
C VAL A 17 -2.60 -17.41 -24.64
N VAL A 18 -2.44 -16.42 -25.52
CA VAL A 18 -1.21 -16.20 -26.29
C VAL A 18 -0.24 -15.31 -25.51
N VAL A 19 0.84 -15.90 -25.02
CA VAL A 19 1.94 -15.20 -24.36
C VAL A 19 2.94 -14.72 -25.42
N THR A 20 2.94 -13.42 -25.72
CA THR A 20 3.92 -12.82 -26.65
C THR A 20 5.27 -12.64 -25.97
N ASN A 21 6.39 -12.50 -26.68
CA ASN A 21 7.72 -12.25 -26.10
C ASN A 21 8.00 -13.04 -24.79
N PRO A 22 7.77 -14.37 -24.76
CA PRO A 22 7.81 -15.15 -23.54
C PRO A 22 9.17 -15.07 -22.82
N GLY A 23 10.26 -14.98 -23.59
CA GLY A 23 11.62 -14.86 -23.08
C GLY A 23 12.01 -13.46 -22.59
N LYS A 24 11.12 -12.47 -22.63
CA LYS A 24 11.44 -11.11 -22.14
C LYS A 24 11.78 -11.16 -20.65
N VAL A 25 12.98 -10.72 -20.29
CA VAL A 25 13.43 -10.64 -18.90
C VAL A 25 12.67 -9.52 -18.19
N LEU A 26 11.96 -9.86 -17.11
CA LEU A 26 11.26 -8.88 -16.27
C LEU A 26 12.04 -8.58 -14.98
N PHE A 27 12.81 -9.54 -14.48
CA PHE A 27 13.67 -9.41 -13.30
C PHE A 27 15.10 -9.80 -13.68
N PRO A 28 15.95 -8.83 -14.04
CA PRO A 28 17.33 -9.10 -14.48
C PRO A 28 18.15 -9.85 -13.43
N ASP A 29 18.12 -9.38 -12.18
CA ASP A 29 18.94 -9.93 -11.10
C ASP A 29 18.55 -11.38 -10.74
N ALA A 30 17.25 -11.71 -10.83
CA ALA A 30 16.75 -13.06 -10.60
C ALA A 30 16.75 -13.94 -11.87
N GLY A 31 17.08 -13.38 -13.04
CA GLY A 31 17.02 -14.05 -14.34
C GLY A 31 15.62 -14.56 -14.70
N LEU A 32 14.55 -13.85 -14.31
CA LEU A 32 13.17 -14.29 -14.52
C LEU A 32 12.52 -13.58 -15.70
N THR A 33 11.84 -14.37 -16.52
CA THR A 33 11.18 -13.96 -17.75
C THR A 33 9.68 -13.71 -17.56
N LYS A 34 9.04 -13.19 -18.60
CA LYS A 34 7.58 -13.05 -18.64
C LYS A 34 6.87 -14.40 -18.59
N LEU A 35 7.39 -15.44 -19.24
CA LEU A 35 6.81 -16.77 -19.17
C LEU A 35 6.91 -17.35 -17.75
N ASP A 36 7.99 -17.06 -17.01
CA ASP A 36 8.10 -17.45 -15.60
C ASP A 36 7.01 -16.80 -14.73
N LEU A 37 6.73 -15.51 -14.96
CA LEU A 37 5.64 -14.81 -14.26
C LEU A 37 4.26 -15.43 -14.57
N VAL A 38 4.00 -15.77 -15.84
CA VAL A 38 2.76 -16.44 -16.25
C VAL A 38 2.64 -17.80 -15.56
N ASN A 39 3.68 -18.63 -15.64
CA ASN A 39 3.68 -19.97 -15.03
C ASN A 39 3.56 -19.92 -13.51
N TYR A 40 4.18 -18.93 -12.87
CA TYR A 40 4.02 -18.67 -11.44
C TYR A 40 2.54 -18.49 -11.07
N TYR A 41 1.85 -17.57 -11.74
CA TYR A 41 0.44 -17.30 -11.42
C TYR A 41 -0.48 -18.47 -11.75
N LEU A 42 -0.17 -19.27 -12.77
CA LEU A 42 -0.88 -20.52 -13.05
C LEU A 42 -0.69 -21.53 -11.91
N ALA A 43 0.53 -21.69 -11.39
CA ALA A 43 0.84 -22.64 -10.32
C ALA A 43 0.17 -22.29 -8.98
N VAL A 44 0.01 -20.99 -8.68
CA VAL A 44 -0.63 -20.51 -7.44
C VAL A 44 -2.05 -20.00 -7.65
N ALA A 45 -2.66 -20.27 -8.82
CA ALA A 45 -3.93 -19.68 -9.23
C ALA A 45 -5.05 -19.82 -8.18
N PRO A 46 -5.26 -20.98 -7.52
CA PRO A 46 -6.31 -21.10 -6.51
C PRO A 46 -6.14 -20.11 -5.35
N GLY A 47 -4.91 -19.92 -4.85
CA GLY A 47 -4.62 -18.96 -3.77
C GLY A 47 -4.63 -17.51 -4.25
N ALA A 48 -4.06 -17.22 -5.42
CA ALA A 48 -4.10 -15.87 -6.00
C ALA A 48 -5.54 -15.40 -6.27
N LEU A 49 -6.41 -16.28 -6.76
CA LEU A 49 -7.84 -15.99 -6.96
C LEU A 49 -8.61 -15.90 -5.64
N ARG A 50 -8.18 -16.54 -4.55
CA ARG A 50 -8.79 -16.30 -3.24
C ARG A 50 -8.57 -14.85 -2.77
N GLY A 51 -7.39 -14.29 -3.06
CA GLY A 51 -7.05 -12.91 -2.73
C GLY A 51 -7.62 -11.87 -3.70
N ALA A 52 -7.51 -12.10 -5.00
CA ALA A 52 -7.85 -11.12 -6.05
C ALA A 52 -9.13 -11.44 -6.84
N GLY A 53 -9.63 -12.67 -6.74
CA GLY A 53 -10.69 -13.18 -7.61
C GLY A 53 -12.05 -12.56 -7.35
N GLY A 54 -12.79 -12.25 -8.42
CA GLY A 54 -14.09 -11.57 -8.33
C GLY A 54 -14.01 -10.12 -7.86
N ARG A 55 -12.81 -9.55 -7.77
CA ARG A 55 -12.56 -8.16 -7.35
C ARG A 55 -12.10 -7.32 -8.53
N PRO A 56 -12.62 -6.10 -8.72
CA PRO A 56 -12.03 -5.15 -9.66
C PRO A 56 -10.57 -4.88 -9.26
N CYS A 57 -9.66 -4.97 -10.22
CA CYS A 57 -8.21 -4.91 -9.98
C CYS A 57 -7.54 -3.81 -10.80
N ILE A 58 -6.72 -3.01 -10.10
CA ILE A 58 -5.76 -2.11 -10.73
C ILE A 58 -4.56 -2.95 -11.17
N LEU A 59 -4.17 -2.83 -12.44
CA LEU A 59 -2.97 -3.50 -12.96
C LEU A 59 -1.76 -2.58 -12.79
N VAL A 60 -0.69 -3.06 -12.17
CA VAL A 60 0.60 -2.36 -12.15
C VAL A 60 1.53 -3.04 -13.13
N ARG A 61 1.76 -2.40 -14.27
CA ARG A 61 2.40 -3.01 -15.43
C ARG A 61 3.83 -2.54 -15.57
N TYR A 62 4.70 -3.50 -15.84
CA TYR A 62 6.13 -3.37 -16.11
C TYR A 62 6.43 -4.02 -17.46
N PRO A 63 5.98 -3.44 -18.60
CA PRO A 63 6.18 -4.08 -19.90
C PRO A 63 7.65 -4.25 -20.26
N GLY A 64 8.51 -3.38 -19.74
CA GLY A 64 9.98 -3.41 -19.86
C GLY A 64 10.72 -4.20 -18.79
N GLY A 65 10.01 -4.72 -17.78
CA GLY A 65 10.63 -5.25 -16.57
C GLY A 65 10.83 -4.19 -15.48
N ILE A 66 11.35 -4.60 -14.32
CA ILE A 66 11.41 -3.77 -13.11
C ILE A 66 12.44 -2.64 -13.17
N GLY A 67 13.37 -2.68 -14.13
CA GLY A 67 14.38 -1.65 -14.34
C GLY A 67 13.91 -0.48 -15.21
N GLU A 68 12.72 -0.58 -15.81
CA GLU A 68 12.14 0.44 -16.68
C GLU A 68 10.92 1.13 -16.04
N GLU A 69 10.34 2.11 -16.74
CA GLU A 69 9.13 2.79 -16.27
C GLU A 69 7.94 1.83 -16.17
N PHE A 70 7.16 2.01 -15.11
CA PHE A 70 5.93 1.28 -14.85
C PHE A 70 4.74 2.23 -14.85
N PHE A 71 3.54 1.68 -15.03
CA PHE A 71 2.32 2.47 -14.95
C PHE A 71 1.17 1.72 -14.29
N PHE A 72 0.28 2.49 -13.66
CA PHE A 72 -0.98 2.01 -13.12
C PHE A 72 -2.05 2.06 -14.22
N GLN A 73 -2.67 0.92 -14.48
CA GLN A 73 -3.77 0.80 -15.42
C GLN A 73 -5.04 0.39 -14.68
N LYS A 74 -5.89 1.39 -14.40
CA LYS A 74 -7.24 1.16 -13.87
C LYS A 74 -8.18 0.67 -14.96
N ARG A 75 -8.22 1.37 -16.11
CA ARG A 75 -9.09 1.03 -17.23
C ARG A 75 -8.58 -0.23 -17.95
N ALA A 76 -9.41 -1.26 -18.01
CA ALA A 76 -9.17 -2.46 -18.79
C ALA A 76 -8.86 -2.11 -20.26
N PRO A 77 -7.88 -2.78 -20.92
CA PRO A 77 -7.63 -2.62 -22.34
C PRO A 77 -8.91 -2.81 -23.17
N ALA A 78 -9.05 -2.01 -24.24
CA ALA A 78 -10.17 -2.14 -25.18
C ALA A 78 -10.11 -3.46 -25.96
N ASN A 79 -8.90 -3.90 -26.31
CA ASN A 79 -8.63 -5.14 -27.03
C ASN A 79 -8.44 -6.37 -26.12
N ARG A 80 -9.21 -6.45 -25.03
CA ARG A 80 -9.21 -7.61 -24.13
C ARG A 80 -10.05 -8.75 -24.74
N PRO A 81 -9.75 -10.02 -24.43
CA PRO A 81 -10.64 -11.13 -24.74
C PRO A 81 -12.05 -10.94 -24.17
N ASP A 82 -13.08 -11.35 -24.92
CA ASP A 82 -14.50 -11.16 -24.55
C ASP A 82 -14.90 -11.90 -23.27
N TRP A 83 -14.20 -12.99 -22.94
CA TRP A 83 -14.43 -13.77 -21.72
C TRP A 83 -13.91 -13.08 -20.45
N LEU A 84 -13.11 -12.00 -20.56
CA LEU A 84 -12.65 -11.26 -19.39
C LEU A 84 -13.72 -10.32 -18.87
N GLU A 85 -14.19 -10.61 -17.65
CA GLU A 85 -15.09 -9.74 -16.91
C GLU A 85 -14.40 -8.42 -16.52
N VAL A 86 -15.20 -7.36 -16.55
CA VAL A 86 -14.83 -6.04 -16.01
C VAL A 86 -15.95 -5.51 -15.13
N ALA A 87 -15.60 -4.64 -14.19
CA ALA A 87 -16.56 -3.94 -13.34
C ALA A 87 -16.31 -2.43 -13.37
N GLN A 88 -17.37 -1.64 -13.47
CA GLN A 88 -17.28 -0.19 -13.52
C GLN A 88 -17.14 0.42 -12.11
N ILE A 89 -15.94 0.86 -11.77
CA ILE A 89 -15.66 1.60 -10.53
C ILE A 89 -15.93 3.09 -10.73
N ARG A 90 -16.61 3.73 -9.77
CA ARG A 90 -16.75 5.19 -9.66
C ARG A 90 -15.78 5.71 -8.59
N PHE A 91 -14.90 6.61 -8.98
CA PHE A 91 -13.89 7.21 -8.10
C PHE A 91 -14.45 8.40 -7.33
N PRO A 92 -13.85 8.77 -6.18
CA PRO A 92 -14.23 9.99 -5.44
C PRO A 92 -14.15 11.29 -6.27
N SER A 93 -13.38 11.29 -7.36
CA SER A 93 -13.30 12.40 -8.31
C SER A 93 -14.52 12.58 -9.22
N GLY A 94 -15.48 11.64 -9.20
CA GLY A 94 -16.63 11.61 -10.11
C GLY A 94 -16.37 10.89 -11.45
N ARG A 95 -15.12 10.54 -11.75
CA ARG A 95 -14.75 9.73 -12.93
C ARG A 95 -15.08 8.25 -12.70
N SER A 96 -15.23 7.48 -13.79
CA SER A 96 -15.33 6.02 -13.73
C SER A 96 -14.37 5.30 -14.67
N ALA A 97 -14.03 4.07 -14.34
CA ALA A 97 -13.28 3.16 -15.20
C ALA A 97 -13.82 1.72 -15.06
N GLU A 98 -13.82 0.98 -16.16
CA GLU A 98 -13.99 -0.47 -16.11
C GLU A 98 -12.66 -1.08 -15.73
N GLU A 99 -12.58 -1.78 -14.60
CA GLU A 99 -11.38 -2.47 -14.15
C GLU A 99 -11.54 -3.98 -14.35
N VAL A 100 -10.44 -4.69 -14.59
CA VAL A 100 -10.44 -6.15 -14.83
C VAL A 100 -10.87 -6.89 -13.56
N VAL A 101 -11.72 -7.90 -13.72
CA VAL A 101 -12.17 -8.79 -12.63
C VAL A 101 -11.66 -10.21 -12.93
N PRO A 102 -10.53 -10.65 -12.35
CA PRO A 102 -10.05 -12.01 -12.58
C PRO A 102 -10.97 -13.01 -11.88
N ARG A 103 -11.44 -14.05 -12.58
CA ARG A 103 -12.24 -15.13 -11.97
C ARG A 103 -11.61 -16.51 -12.10
N GLU A 104 -10.61 -16.63 -12.96
CA GLU A 104 -10.03 -17.90 -13.34
C GLU A 104 -8.54 -17.75 -13.66
N ALA A 105 -7.83 -18.89 -13.73
CA ALA A 105 -6.40 -18.92 -13.98
C ALA A 105 -6.01 -18.29 -15.34
N ALA A 106 -6.88 -18.40 -16.35
CA ALA A 106 -6.67 -17.78 -17.66
C ALA A 106 -6.58 -16.25 -17.56
N ALA A 107 -7.39 -15.62 -16.71
CA ALA A 107 -7.35 -14.19 -16.47
C ALA A 107 -6.03 -13.75 -15.83
N LEU A 108 -5.53 -14.51 -14.84
CA LEU A 108 -4.22 -14.24 -14.23
C LEU A 108 -3.08 -14.38 -15.24
N ALA A 109 -3.08 -15.44 -16.05
CA ALA A 109 -2.09 -15.63 -17.12
C ALA A 109 -2.12 -14.48 -18.15
N TRP A 110 -3.31 -14.04 -18.54
CA TRP A 110 -3.47 -12.89 -19.43
C TRP A 110 -2.96 -11.60 -18.80
N MET A 111 -3.28 -11.32 -17.53
CA MET A 111 -2.77 -10.15 -16.80
C MET A 111 -1.23 -10.18 -16.74
N ALA A 112 -0.64 -11.32 -16.39
CA ALA A 112 0.81 -11.51 -16.35
C ALA A 112 1.47 -11.29 -17.71
N ASN A 113 0.84 -11.77 -18.80
CA ASN A 113 1.31 -11.55 -20.17
C ASN A 113 1.35 -10.06 -20.57
N LEU A 114 0.48 -9.23 -19.98
CA LEU A 114 0.53 -7.78 -20.15
C LEU A 114 1.70 -7.11 -19.39
N GLY A 115 2.52 -7.89 -18.68
CA GLY A 115 3.56 -7.41 -17.77
C GLY A 115 2.99 -6.92 -16.43
N CYS A 116 1.78 -7.34 -16.04
CA CYS A 116 1.23 -7.01 -14.73
C CYS A 116 1.95 -7.83 -13.66
N ILE A 117 2.91 -7.20 -12.97
CA ILE A 117 3.66 -7.86 -11.89
C ILE A 117 2.84 -7.86 -10.61
N GLU A 118 2.23 -6.72 -10.27
CA GLU A 118 1.46 -6.58 -9.03
C GLU A 118 -0.05 -6.62 -9.27
N LEU A 119 -0.75 -7.38 -8.44
CA LEU A 119 -2.21 -7.46 -8.40
C LEU A 119 -2.74 -6.59 -7.26
N HIS A 120 -3.52 -5.56 -7.59
CA HIS A 120 -4.07 -4.58 -6.65
C HIS A 120 -5.60 -4.58 -6.65
N PRO A 121 -6.25 -5.55 -6.00
CA PRO A 121 -7.70 -5.60 -5.90
C PRO A 121 -8.26 -4.55 -4.92
N HIS A 122 -9.41 -3.97 -5.28
CA HIS A 122 -10.25 -3.25 -4.31
C HIS A 122 -10.77 -4.23 -3.24
N PRO A 123 -11.05 -3.78 -1.99
CA PRO A 123 -11.57 -4.63 -0.92
C PRO A 123 -13.06 -4.96 -1.08
N VAL A 124 -13.58 -4.91 -2.30
CA VAL A 124 -14.99 -5.15 -2.67
C VAL A 124 -15.04 -6.24 -3.74
N ARG A 125 -16.23 -6.80 -3.96
CA ARG A 125 -16.50 -7.76 -5.04
C ARG A 125 -17.28 -7.08 -6.15
N ALA A 126 -17.16 -7.57 -7.38
CA ALA A 126 -17.74 -6.93 -8.56
C ALA A 126 -19.27 -6.75 -8.50
N ASP A 127 -19.95 -7.56 -7.68
CA ASP A 127 -21.40 -7.54 -7.46
C ASP A 127 -21.85 -6.54 -6.38
N ASP A 128 -20.95 -5.98 -5.58
CA ASP A 128 -21.21 -4.87 -4.65
C ASP A 128 -19.94 -4.06 -4.39
N LEU A 129 -19.91 -2.88 -5.00
CA LEU A 129 -18.75 -1.99 -5.00
C LEU A 129 -18.77 -0.96 -3.85
N GLU A 130 -19.79 -0.98 -3.00
CA GLU A 130 -19.96 0.02 -1.94
C GLU A 130 -19.72 -0.57 -0.53
N HIS A 131 -19.83 -1.88 -0.37
CA HIS A 131 -19.59 -2.56 0.90
C HIS A 131 -18.37 -3.48 0.84
N PRO A 132 -17.23 -3.09 1.44
CA PRO A 132 -16.08 -3.96 1.53
C PRO A 132 -16.41 -5.29 2.22
N ASP A 133 -15.79 -6.36 1.74
CA ASP A 133 -15.82 -7.67 2.38
C ASP A 133 -14.53 -7.97 3.15
N GLU A 134 -13.60 -7.02 3.21
CA GLU A 134 -12.28 -7.19 3.82
C GLU A 134 -11.88 -5.94 4.61
N LEU A 135 -11.61 -6.12 5.89
CA LEU A 135 -10.86 -5.15 6.70
C LEU A 135 -9.36 -5.49 6.57
N ARG A 136 -8.54 -4.47 6.33
CA ARG A 136 -7.09 -4.61 6.09
C ARG A 136 -6.32 -3.93 7.20
N VAL A 137 -5.44 -4.67 7.87
CA VAL A 137 -4.45 -4.11 8.79
C VAL A 137 -3.10 -4.11 8.06
N ASP A 138 -2.55 -2.92 7.80
CA ASP A 138 -1.27 -2.74 7.12
C ASP A 138 -0.22 -2.24 8.13
N LEU A 139 0.81 -3.05 8.35
CA LEU A 139 1.92 -2.79 9.27
C LEU A 139 3.10 -2.26 8.47
N ASP A 140 3.24 -0.93 8.38
CA ASP A 140 4.28 -0.25 7.62
C ASP A 140 5.40 0.25 8.56
N PRO A 141 6.57 -0.42 8.58
CA PRO A 141 7.69 0.01 9.41
C PRO A 141 8.27 1.36 8.96
N VAL A 142 8.52 2.25 9.93
CA VAL A 142 9.40 3.41 9.68
C VAL A 142 10.84 2.92 9.42
N PRO A 143 11.70 3.73 8.78
CA PRO A 143 13.10 3.35 8.58
C PRO A 143 13.79 2.98 9.90
N GLY A 144 14.57 1.90 9.89
CA GLY A 144 15.32 1.39 11.05
C GLY A 144 14.56 0.40 11.94
N VAL A 145 13.32 0.04 11.60
CA VAL A 145 12.57 -1.02 12.30
C VAL A 145 12.93 -2.38 11.72
N GLU A 146 13.34 -3.30 12.59
CA GLU A 146 13.75 -4.66 12.23
C GLU A 146 12.53 -5.60 12.09
N TRP A 147 12.67 -6.66 11.29
CA TRP A 147 11.59 -7.62 11.01
C TRP A 147 10.95 -8.18 12.29
N LYS A 148 11.77 -8.52 13.30
CA LYS A 148 11.30 -9.02 14.59
C LYS A 148 10.31 -8.07 15.28
N GLN A 149 10.55 -6.76 15.21
CA GLN A 149 9.65 -5.76 15.80
C GLN A 149 8.32 -5.69 15.06
N ILE A 150 8.32 -5.94 13.74
CA ILE A 150 7.10 -6.01 12.93
C ILE A 150 6.26 -7.24 13.33
N VAL A 151 6.92 -8.38 13.53
CA VAL A 151 6.29 -9.62 14.03
C VAL A 151 5.72 -9.41 15.44
N GLU A 152 6.45 -8.75 16.35
CA GLU A 152 5.95 -8.42 17.68
C GLU A 152 4.67 -7.56 17.62
N VAL A 153 4.62 -6.55 16.73
CA VAL A 153 3.40 -5.76 16.50
C VAL A 153 2.30 -6.59 15.86
N ALA A 154 2.62 -7.52 14.96
CA ALA A 154 1.64 -8.43 14.37
C ALA A 154 1.00 -9.36 15.42
N GLY A 155 1.75 -9.85 16.40
CA GLY A 155 1.19 -10.61 17.53
C GLY A 155 0.25 -9.78 18.42
N VAL A 156 0.53 -8.48 18.57
CA VAL A 156 -0.40 -7.55 19.24
C VAL A 156 -1.67 -7.37 18.40
N VAL A 157 -1.55 -7.27 17.07
CA VAL A 157 -2.70 -7.26 16.16
C VAL A 157 -3.54 -8.53 16.32
N GLU A 158 -2.94 -9.71 16.31
CA GLU A 158 -3.65 -10.99 16.51
C GLU A 158 -4.44 -11.01 17.83
N SER A 159 -3.81 -10.54 18.91
CA SER A 159 -4.45 -10.44 20.23
C SER A 159 -5.64 -9.47 20.22
N VAL A 160 -5.50 -8.30 19.58
CA VAL A 160 -6.60 -7.34 19.43
C VAL A 160 -7.71 -7.91 18.56
N LEU A 161 -7.39 -8.57 17.44
CA LEU A 161 -8.40 -9.21 16.60
C LEU A 161 -9.20 -10.25 17.40
N THR A 162 -8.52 -11.08 18.18
CA THR A 162 -9.13 -12.11 19.05
C THR A 162 -10.10 -11.50 20.06
N ASP A 163 -9.68 -10.45 20.78
CA ASP A 163 -10.53 -9.77 21.78
C ASP A 163 -11.81 -9.18 21.17
N PHE A 164 -11.74 -8.77 19.90
CA PHE A 164 -12.87 -8.20 19.16
C PHE A 164 -13.66 -9.25 18.36
N GLY A 165 -13.33 -10.54 18.47
CA GLY A 165 -14.03 -11.63 17.79
C GLY A 165 -13.78 -11.66 16.28
N LEU A 166 -12.60 -11.23 15.86
CA LEU A 166 -12.17 -11.19 14.46
C LEU A 166 -11.09 -12.25 14.21
N VAL A 167 -11.11 -12.84 13.01
CA VAL A 167 -10.08 -13.78 12.56
C VAL A 167 -9.18 -13.11 11.53
N GLY A 168 -7.90 -12.99 11.84
CA GLY A 168 -6.89 -12.42 10.97
C GLY A 168 -6.13 -13.46 10.15
N TRP A 169 -5.78 -13.08 8.92
CA TRP A 169 -5.06 -13.90 7.95
C TRP A 169 -3.79 -13.16 7.51
N PRO A 170 -2.63 -13.45 8.13
CA PRO A 170 -1.41 -12.69 7.90
C PRO A 170 -0.71 -13.06 6.60
N LYS A 171 -0.08 -12.07 5.98
CA LYS A 171 0.79 -12.27 4.84
C LYS A 171 1.95 -11.28 4.89
N THR A 172 3.12 -11.69 4.41
CA THR A 172 4.17 -10.71 4.13
C THR A 172 3.68 -9.74 3.05
N SER A 173 4.12 -8.49 3.10
CA SER A 173 3.78 -7.54 2.03
C SER A 173 4.54 -7.82 0.74
N GLY A 174 5.65 -8.60 0.81
CA GLY A 174 6.66 -8.65 -0.25
C GLY A 174 7.38 -7.30 -0.44
N SER A 175 7.37 -6.43 0.57
CA SER A 175 8.19 -5.22 0.63
C SER A 175 8.92 -5.20 1.97
N ARG A 176 8.47 -4.39 2.93
CA ARG A 176 9.06 -4.28 4.27
C ARG A 176 8.10 -4.70 5.40
N GLY A 177 6.79 -4.61 5.17
CA GLY A 177 5.77 -4.78 6.19
C GLY A 177 5.01 -6.11 6.13
N VAL A 178 3.98 -6.21 6.98
CA VAL A 178 3.02 -7.31 7.07
C VAL A 178 1.62 -6.77 6.80
N HIS A 179 0.79 -7.51 6.06
CA HIS A 179 -0.64 -7.23 6.01
C HIS A 179 -1.40 -8.34 6.73
N VAL A 180 -2.44 -7.99 7.48
CA VAL A 180 -3.40 -8.94 8.06
C VAL A 180 -4.76 -8.65 7.46
N LEU A 181 -5.34 -9.65 6.80
CA LEU A 181 -6.66 -9.56 6.19
C LEU A 181 -7.70 -10.12 7.15
N VAL A 182 -8.88 -9.49 7.20
CA VAL A 182 -10.03 -9.98 7.97
C VAL A 182 -11.24 -10.00 7.05
N ARG A 183 -11.82 -11.18 6.83
CA ARG A 183 -13.07 -11.31 6.07
C ARG A 183 -14.22 -10.76 6.91
N ILE A 184 -15.01 -9.84 6.35
CA ILE A 184 -16.15 -9.21 7.03
C ILE A 184 -17.41 -9.34 6.18
N ALA A 185 -18.58 -9.29 6.84
CA ALA A 185 -19.85 -9.25 6.14
C ALA A 185 -19.99 -7.98 5.26
N ARG A 186 -20.54 -8.12 4.05
CA ARG A 186 -20.73 -7.02 3.08
C ARG A 186 -21.93 -6.15 3.43
N ARG A 187 -21.84 -5.40 4.52
CA ARG A 187 -22.92 -4.50 4.99
C ARG A 187 -22.47 -3.15 5.54
N TRP A 188 -21.16 -2.95 5.68
CA TRP A 188 -20.58 -1.69 6.13
C TRP A 188 -19.97 -0.93 4.95
N THR A 189 -20.06 0.39 4.99
CA THR A 189 -19.44 1.25 3.99
C THR A 189 -17.93 1.37 4.22
N PHE A 190 -17.18 1.84 3.22
CA PHE A 190 -15.75 2.18 3.37
C PHE A 190 -15.45 3.08 4.58
N ASP A 191 -16.32 4.06 4.85
CA ASP A 191 -16.14 4.99 5.98
C ASP A 191 -16.24 4.26 7.32
N GLN A 192 -17.18 3.32 7.46
CA GLN A 192 -17.31 2.48 8.64
C GLN A 192 -16.13 1.51 8.81
N VAL A 193 -15.73 0.82 7.74
CA VAL A 193 -14.58 -0.10 7.77
C VAL A 193 -13.29 0.64 8.14
N ARG A 194 -13.07 1.84 7.61
CA ARG A 194 -11.94 2.69 7.98
C ARG A 194 -11.99 3.15 9.43
N ARG A 195 -13.15 3.54 9.96
CA ARG A 195 -13.31 3.89 11.39
C ARG A 195 -12.98 2.70 12.29
N ALA A 196 -13.45 1.50 11.93
CA ALA A 196 -13.11 0.26 12.64
C ALA A 196 -11.59 0.00 12.60
N ALA A 197 -10.95 0.17 11.45
CA ALA A 197 -9.50 0.02 11.31
C ALA A 197 -8.71 1.04 12.14
N LEU A 198 -9.17 2.30 12.22
CA LEU A 198 -8.55 3.32 13.08
C LEU A 198 -8.71 2.97 14.57
N ALA A 199 -9.87 2.48 14.98
CA ALA A 199 -10.10 2.04 16.35
C ALA A 199 -9.17 0.87 16.73
N LEU A 200 -9.02 -0.10 15.83
CA LEU A 200 -8.04 -1.19 15.98
C LEU A 200 -6.61 -0.65 16.06
N ALA A 201 -6.20 0.25 15.16
CA ALA A 201 -4.86 0.83 15.14
C ALA A 201 -4.52 1.55 16.46
N ARG A 202 -5.48 2.28 17.04
CA ARG A 202 -5.32 2.94 18.34
C ARG A 202 -5.20 1.94 19.49
N GLU A 203 -5.95 0.85 19.45
CA GLU A 203 -5.86 -0.19 20.47
C GLU A 203 -4.51 -0.93 20.40
N VAL A 204 -3.99 -1.17 19.19
CA VAL A 204 -2.63 -1.70 18.99
C VAL A 204 -1.57 -0.73 19.52
N GLU A 205 -1.65 0.56 19.17
CA GLU A 205 -0.74 1.59 19.71
C GLU A 205 -0.83 1.68 21.24
N ARG A 206 -2.04 1.56 21.83
CA ARG A 206 -2.22 1.57 23.28
C ARG A 206 -1.53 0.39 23.98
N ARG A 207 -1.56 -0.80 23.37
CA ARG A 207 -0.94 -2.02 23.91
C ARG A 207 0.57 -2.08 23.67
N ALA A 208 1.05 -1.49 22.58
CA ALA A 208 2.46 -1.49 22.20
C ALA A 208 2.97 -0.08 21.86
N PRO A 209 2.91 0.89 22.79
CA PRO A 209 3.14 2.31 22.48
C PRO A 209 4.58 2.63 22.08
N LEU A 210 5.54 1.75 22.38
CA LEU A 210 6.94 1.91 21.96
C LEU A 210 7.24 1.28 20.60
N LEU A 211 6.40 0.35 20.14
CA LEU A 211 6.63 -0.44 18.93
C LEU A 211 5.68 -0.09 17.79
N ALA A 212 4.49 0.42 18.08
CA ALA A 212 3.47 0.74 17.10
C ALA A 212 2.97 2.18 17.24
N THR A 213 2.47 2.73 16.13
CA THR A 213 1.90 4.07 16.09
C THR A 213 0.68 4.14 15.16
N SER A 214 -0.33 4.93 15.55
CA SER A 214 -1.45 5.33 14.68
C SER A 214 -1.35 6.79 14.22
N LYS A 215 -0.19 7.44 14.46
CA LYS A 215 0.00 8.86 14.08
C LYS A 215 0.06 9.03 12.57
N TRP A 216 -0.82 9.88 12.04
CA TRP A 216 -0.92 10.12 10.60
C TRP A 216 0.33 10.76 10.01
N TRP A 217 0.92 11.74 10.69
CA TRP A 217 2.03 12.52 10.16
C TRP A 217 3.33 11.77 10.28
N LYS A 218 4.07 11.63 9.17
CA LYS A 218 5.32 10.85 9.14
C LYS A 218 6.33 11.31 10.19
N GLU A 219 6.46 12.62 10.41
CA GLU A 219 7.33 13.17 11.46
C GLU A 219 6.93 12.84 12.90
N GLU A 220 5.71 12.34 13.12
CA GLU A 220 5.21 11.92 14.43
C GLU A 220 5.23 10.40 14.59
N ARG A 221 5.62 9.64 13.54
CA ARG A 221 5.65 8.19 13.57
C ARG A 221 6.94 7.67 14.19
N HIS A 222 6.81 6.57 14.91
CA HIS A 222 7.89 5.72 15.40
C HIS A 222 7.47 4.26 15.25
N GLY A 223 8.43 3.34 15.26
CA GLY A 223 8.14 1.91 15.15
C GLY A 223 7.31 1.56 13.90
N VAL A 224 6.31 0.72 14.09
CA VAL A 224 5.43 0.23 13.02
C VAL A 224 4.17 1.09 12.94
N PHE A 225 3.97 1.75 11.80
CA PHE A 225 2.74 2.48 11.54
C PHE A 225 1.62 1.51 11.15
N VAL A 226 0.51 1.54 11.89
CA VAL A 226 -0.70 0.78 11.56
C VAL A 226 -1.55 1.62 10.61
N ASP A 227 -1.40 1.41 9.29
CA ASP A 227 -2.01 2.25 8.26
C ASP A 227 -3.50 1.96 8.06
N TYR A 228 -4.33 2.52 8.93
CA TYR A 228 -5.79 2.44 8.85
C TYR A 228 -6.37 3.04 7.56
N ASN A 229 -5.63 3.92 6.86
CA ASN A 229 -6.12 4.56 5.63
C ASN A 229 -6.11 3.62 4.42
N GLN A 230 -5.52 2.42 4.51
CA GLN A 230 -5.66 1.39 3.46
C GLN A 230 -7.10 0.88 3.28
N ASN A 231 -7.99 1.20 4.22
CA ASN A 231 -9.41 0.87 4.15
C ASN A 231 -10.27 2.00 3.53
N ALA A 232 -9.67 3.10 3.06
CA ALA A 232 -10.39 4.14 2.34
C ALA A 232 -10.71 3.72 0.89
N LYS A 233 -11.84 4.18 0.33
CA LYS A 233 -12.29 3.86 -1.05
C LYS A 233 -11.25 4.27 -2.09
N ASP A 234 -10.86 3.42 -3.05
CA ASP A 234 -9.77 3.68 -4.02
C ASP A 234 -8.34 3.53 -3.44
N ARG A 235 -8.19 2.88 -2.28
CA ARG A 235 -6.91 2.34 -1.80
C ARG A 235 -6.87 0.83 -2.03
N THR A 236 -5.78 0.39 -2.63
CA THR A 236 -5.50 -1.02 -2.90
C THR A 236 -4.21 -1.42 -2.22
N VAL A 237 -4.15 -2.68 -1.81
CA VAL A 237 -2.93 -3.32 -1.32
C VAL A 237 -2.58 -4.46 -2.26
N ALA A 238 -1.29 -4.80 -2.35
CA ALA A 238 -0.87 -6.00 -3.08
C ALA A 238 -1.58 -7.23 -2.50
N SER A 239 -2.24 -7.99 -3.37
CA SER A 239 -3.01 -9.18 -2.98
C SER A 239 -2.13 -10.32 -2.46
N ALA A 240 -2.74 -11.33 -1.85
CA ALA A 240 -2.10 -12.62 -1.60
C ALA A 240 -1.53 -13.19 -2.92
N TYR A 241 -0.31 -13.71 -2.87
CA TYR A 241 0.44 -14.23 -4.03
C TYR A 241 0.82 -13.20 -5.09
N SER A 242 0.58 -11.91 -4.89
CA SER A 242 1.10 -10.88 -5.81
C SER A 242 2.62 -10.85 -5.77
N VAL A 243 3.26 -10.99 -6.93
CA VAL A 243 4.70 -10.69 -7.09
C VAL A 243 4.92 -9.19 -6.88
N ARG A 244 6.07 -8.81 -6.33
CA ARG A 244 6.47 -7.42 -6.08
C ARG A 244 7.67 -7.05 -6.96
N PRO A 245 7.78 -5.79 -7.41
CA PRO A 245 8.83 -5.32 -8.31
C PRO A 245 10.15 -5.08 -7.54
N ARG A 246 10.71 -6.17 -7.02
CA ARG A 246 11.96 -6.20 -6.27
C ARG A 246 12.98 -7.03 -7.03
N PRO A 247 14.30 -6.78 -6.87
CA PRO A 247 15.35 -7.55 -7.54
C PRO A 247 15.19 -9.07 -7.45
N ASP A 248 14.74 -9.56 -6.29
CA ASP A 248 14.52 -10.97 -5.97
C ASP A 248 13.16 -11.53 -6.39
N ALA A 249 12.31 -10.72 -7.03
CA ALA A 249 10.92 -11.06 -7.38
C ALA A 249 10.11 -11.60 -6.18
N ARG A 250 10.33 -11.03 -4.99
CA ARG A 250 9.61 -11.44 -3.77
C ARG A 250 8.10 -11.30 -3.90
N VAL A 251 7.38 -12.07 -3.10
CA VAL A 251 5.93 -12.24 -3.16
C VAL A 251 5.29 -11.71 -1.87
N SER A 252 4.09 -11.14 -2.02
CA SER A 252 3.17 -10.90 -0.92
C SER A 252 2.57 -12.24 -0.47
N ALA A 253 3.25 -12.93 0.44
CA ALA A 253 3.06 -14.36 0.68
C ALA A 253 2.13 -14.64 1.88
N PRO A 254 1.02 -15.35 1.68
CA PRO A 254 0.22 -15.88 2.78
C PRO A 254 1.02 -16.82 3.67
N VAL A 255 0.89 -16.61 4.98
CA VAL A 255 1.53 -17.42 6.02
C VAL A 255 0.50 -17.70 7.11
N SER A 256 0.76 -18.74 7.92
CA SER A 256 0.05 -18.89 9.20
C SER A 256 0.61 -17.91 10.24
N TRP A 257 -0.13 -17.65 11.32
CA TRP A 257 0.41 -16.87 12.46
C TRP A 257 1.70 -17.48 13.02
N ARG A 258 1.72 -18.80 13.22
CA ARG A 258 2.91 -19.53 13.68
C ARG A 258 4.10 -19.43 12.72
N GLU A 259 3.86 -19.42 11.42
CA GLU A 259 4.92 -19.26 10.42
C GLU A 259 5.45 -17.82 10.41
N LEU A 260 4.58 -16.82 10.59
CA LEU A 260 4.98 -15.41 10.65
C LEU A 260 6.04 -15.15 11.73
N ASP A 261 5.98 -15.86 12.85
CA ASP A 261 6.94 -15.74 13.96
C ASP A 261 8.39 -16.06 13.57
N THR A 262 8.57 -16.86 12.52
CA THR A 262 9.87 -17.48 12.19
C THR A 262 10.28 -17.33 10.73
N CYS A 263 9.39 -16.83 9.86
CA CYS A 263 9.69 -16.74 8.43
C CYS A 263 10.67 -15.60 8.12
N ASP A 264 11.49 -15.83 7.09
CA ASP A 264 12.19 -14.76 6.38
C ASP A 264 11.38 -14.36 5.14
N PRO A 265 10.93 -13.10 5.02
CA PRO A 265 10.25 -12.62 3.82
C PRO A 265 11.03 -12.82 2.52
N ALA A 266 12.36 -12.91 2.58
CA ALA A 266 13.23 -13.15 1.44
C ALA A 266 13.08 -14.57 0.84
N ASP A 267 12.58 -15.54 1.62
CA ASP A 267 12.35 -16.91 1.15
C ASP A 267 11.16 -17.00 0.19
N PHE A 268 10.23 -16.03 0.26
CA PHE A 268 9.02 -16.01 -0.54
C PHE A 268 9.24 -15.29 -1.87
N THR A 269 9.75 -16.01 -2.87
CA THR A 269 9.99 -15.49 -4.22
C THR A 269 9.08 -16.12 -5.26
N LEU A 270 8.95 -15.47 -6.42
CA LEU A 270 8.29 -16.03 -7.61
C LEU A 270 8.80 -17.46 -7.90
N ARG A 271 10.10 -17.70 -7.74
CA ARG A 271 10.73 -19.00 -7.98
C ARG A 271 10.38 -20.05 -6.94
N ALA A 272 10.35 -19.69 -5.65
CA ALA A 272 10.17 -20.65 -4.55
C ALA A 272 8.70 -21.00 -4.27
N MET A 273 7.80 -20.03 -4.43
CA MET A 273 6.40 -20.14 -4.03
C MET A 273 5.60 -21.27 -4.71
N PRO A 274 5.79 -21.62 -6.00
CA PRO A 274 5.08 -22.73 -6.62
C PRO A 274 5.30 -24.08 -5.91
N ALA A 275 6.56 -24.40 -5.57
CA ALA A 275 6.89 -25.63 -4.87
C ALA A 275 6.31 -25.63 -3.44
N ARG A 276 6.37 -24.49 -2.76
CA ARG A 276 5.76 -24.30 -1.43
C ARG A 276 4.24 -24.52 -1.50
N PHE A 277 3.56 -23.89 -2.45
CA PHE A 277 2.11 -24.01 -2.63
C PHE A 277 1.69 -25.45 -2.89
N ALA A 278 2.40 -26.17 -3.76
CA ALA A 278 2.13 -27.59 -4.01
C ALA A 278 2.34 -28.47 -2.76
N SER A 279 3.29 -28.11 -1.89
CA SER A 279 3.62 -28.87 -0.68
C SER A 279 2.62 -28.66 0.45
N ILE A 280 2.23 -27.41 0.73
CA ILE A 280 1.45 -27.07 1.94
C ILE A 280 0.06 -26.50 1.65
N GLY A 281 -0.28 -26.26 0.38
CA GLY A 281 -1.51 -25.58 -0.02
C GLY A 281 -1.50 -24.07 0.27
N ASP A 282 -2.69 -23.52 0.44
CA ASP A 282 -2.93 -22.11 0.73
C ASP A 282 -3.16 -21.89 2.23
N PRO A 283 -2.25 -21.20 2.96
CA PRO A 283 -2.46 -20.85 4.36
C PRO A 283 -3.71 -20.02 4.62
N HIS A 284 -4.28 -19.38 3.59
CA HIS A 284 -5.51 -18.58 3.68
C HIS A 284 -6.76 -19.34 3.20
N GLU A 285 -6.70 -20.66 3.01
CA GLU A 285 -7.81 -21.44 2.45
C GLU A 285 -9.16 -21.18 3.14
N GLY A 286 -9.16 -21.05 4.47
CA GLY A 286 -10.37 -20.85 5.28
C GLY A 286 -10.89 -19.41 5.38
N ILE A 287 -10.27 -18.42 4.73
CA ILE A 287 -10.62 -17.00 4.92
C ILE A 287 -12.08 -16.69 4.64
N ASP A 288 -12.66 -17.28 3.60
CA ASP A 288 -14.06 -17.03 3.21
C ASP A 288 -15.07 -17.77 4.09
N ALA A 289 -14.64 -18.74 4.90
CA ALA A 289 -15.48 -19.40 5.91
C ALA A 289 -15.51 -18.63 7.24
N ALA A 290 -14.56 -17.71 7.47
CA ALA A 290 -14.40 -16.95 8.71
C ALA A 290 -14.96 -15.52 8.60
N VAL A 291 -16.21 -15.37 8.16
CA VAL A 291 -16.84 -14.05 8.01
C VAL A 291 -17.13 -13.42 9.38
N CYS A 292 -16.52 -12.28 9.65
CA CYS A 292 -16.61 -11.59 10.94
C CYS A 292 -17.54 -10.37 10.91
N SER A 293 -17.95 -9.91 12.10
CA SER A 293 -18.59 -8.61 12.29
C SER A 293 -17.63 -7.58 12.89
N ILE A 294 -17.64 -6.35 12.35
CA ILE A 294 -16.83 -5.23 12.88
C ILE A 294 -17.59 -4.35 13.89
N ASP A 295 -18.79 -4.73 14.31
CA ASP A 295 -19.63 -3.90 15.19
C ASP A 295 -18.92 -3.54 16.50
N ARG A 296 -18.18 -4.47 17.11
CA ARG A 296 -17.40 -4.19 18.34
C ARG A 296 -16.29 -3.17 18.13
N LEU A 297 -15.65 -3.14 16.95
CA LEU A 297 -14.67 -2.11 16.60
C LEU A 297 -15.34 -0.75 16.36
N LEU A 298 -16.56 -0.74 15.78
CA LEU A 298 -17.35 0.49 15.63
C LEU A 298 -17.80 1.04 16.98
N GLU A 299 -18.19 0.18 17.93
CA GLU A 299 -18.46 0.57 19.32
C GLU A 299 -17.22 1.17 20.00
N LEU A 300 -16.04 0.58 19.78
CA LEU A 300 -14.77 1.16 20.24
C LEU A 300 -14.50 2.53 19.59
N SER A 301 -14.73 2.66 18.29
CA SER A 301 -14.61 3.95 17.58
C SER A 301 -15.54 5.00 18.21
N ALA A 302 -16.79 4.63 18.50
CA ALA A 302 -17.75 5.53 19.14
C ALA A 302 -17.33 5.93 20.56
N ARG A 303 -16.66 5.03 21.32
CA ARG A 303 -16.05 5.39 22.62
C ARG A 303 -14.92 6.40 22.44
N HIS A 304 -13.98 6.15 21.52
CA HIS A 304 -12.90 7.10 21.23
C HIS A 304 -13.43 8.49 20.88
N GLU A 305 -14.50 8.58 20.07
CA GLU A 305 -15.14 9.85 19.73
C GLU A 305 -15.71 10.56 20.96
N ARG A 306 -16.39 9.85 21.86
CA ARG A 306 -16.89 10.41 23.13
C ARG A 306 -15.76 10.90 24.05
N ASP A 307 -14.62 10.21 24.02
CA ASP A 307 -13.44 10.54 24.81
C ASP A 307 -12.57 11.64 24.17
N GLY A 308 -13.06 12.28 23.09
CA GLY A 308 -12.39 13.39 22.40
C GLY A 308 -11.35 12.98 21.36
N ALA A 309 -11.14 11.67 21.15
CA ALA A 309 -10.33 11.14 20.06
C ALA A 309 -11.20 10.90 18.81
N GLY A 310 -11.59 11.99 18.15
CA GLY A 310 -12.39 11.96 16.91
C GLY A 310 -11.71 11.28 15.71
N ASP A 311 -12.30 11.37 14.53
CA ASP A 311 -11.75 10.78 13.30
C ASP A 311 -10.33 11.29 13.00
N ALA A 312 -9.49 10.42 12.45
CA ALA A 312 -8.14 10.77 12.04
C ALA A 312 -8.13 11.35 10.62
N PRO A 313 -7.11 12.14 10.25
CA PRO A 313 -7.03 12.74 8.93
C PRO A 313 -7.14 11.71 7.80
N TRP A 314 -7.93 12.06 6.79
CA TRP A 314 -8.03 11.31 5.55
C TRP A 314 -6.89 11.69 4.59
N PRO A 315 -6.55 10.84 3.61
CA PRO A 315 -5.56 11.20 2.61
C PRO A 315 -5.98 12.46 1.84
N PRO A 316 -5.05 13.32 1.38
CA PRO A 316 -5.34 14.65 0.88
C PRO A 316 -6.39 14.72 -0.26
N HIS A 317 -6.49 13.68 -1.09
CA HIS A 317 -7.31 13.63 -2.29
C HIS A 317 -8.77 13.21 -2.07
N TYR A 318 -9.18 12.85 -0.84
CA TYR A 318 -10.58 12.46 -0.55
C TYR A 318 -11.50 13.65 -0.41
N ARG A 319 -12.82 13.43 -0.50
CA ARG A 319 -13.79 14.43 -0.06
C ARG A 319 -13.57 14.73 1.43
N LYS A 320 -13.72 15.99 1.82
CA LYS A 320 -13.63 16.41 3.22
C LYS A 320 -14.86 15.88 3.97
N GLN A 321 -14.66 15.22 5.10
CA GLN A 321 -15.75 14.72 5.93
C GLN A 321 -16.28 15.81 6.89
N GLU A 322 -17.52 15.66 7.35
CA GLU A 322 -18.10 16.54 8.37
C GLU A 322 -17.30 16.43 9.67
N GLY A 323 -16.94 17.58 10.27
CA GLY A 323 -16.07 17.63 11.45
C GLY A 323 -14.56 17.53 11.19
N GLU A 324 -14.11 17.28 9.94
CA GLU A 324 -12.68 17.18 9.65
C GLU A 324 -11.96 18.55 9.71
N PRO A 325 -10.76 18.66 10.33
CA PRO A 325 -9.93 19.86 10.23
C PRO A 325 -9.60 20.23 8.77
N ARG A 326 -9.28 21.49 8.46
CA ARG A 326 -8.82 21.86 7.10
C ARG A 326 -7.53 21.10 6.77
N ARG A 327 -7.54 20.30 5.69
CA ARG A 327 -6.33 19.71 5.12
C ARG A 327 -5.46 20.81 4.51
N ALA A 328 -4.13 20.70 4.63
CA ALA A 328 -3.23 21.59 3.90
C ALA A 328 -3.45 21.37 2.39
N PRO A 329 -3.67 22.44 1.59
CA PRO A 329 -3.85 22.28 0.16
C PRO A 329 -2.53 21.79 -0.47
N PRO A 330 -2.57 20.91 -1.48
CA PRO A 330 -1.48 20.80 -2.43
C PRO A 330 -1.34 22.17 -3.11
N SER A 331 -0.13 22.70 -3.17
CA SER A 331 0.15 23.97 -3.84
C SER A 331 -0.33 23.91 -5.30
N ALA A 332 -1.35 24.69 -5.63
CA ALA A 332 -1.73 25.01 -7.00
C ALA A 332 -1.66 26.53 -7.20
N SER A 333 -1.16 26.86 -8.38
CA SER A 333 -0.80 28.14 -8.98
C SER A 333 -1.78 29.30 -8.80
N LYS A 334 -1.20 30.51 -8.75
CA LYS A 334 -1.89 31.80 -8.82
C LYS A 334 -2.64 31.98 -10.16
N SER A 335 -3.94 32.24 -10.08
CA SER A 335 -4.81 33.09 -10.93
C SER A 335 -6.24 32.56 -10.74
N SER A 336 -7.30 33.35 -10.59
CA SER A 336 -7.64 34.66 -11.12
C SER A 336 -8.45 35.49 -10.10
N LYS A 337 -8.41 36.81 -10.26
CA LYS A 337 -9.24 37.78 -9.53
C LYS A 337 -10.68 37.74 -10.07
N THR A 338 -11.66 37.57 -9.20
CA THR A 338 -12.94 38.31 -9.31
C THR A 338 -13.55 38.47 -7.91
N ALA A 339 -13.95 39.70 -7.59
CA ALA A 339 -14.48 40.10 -6.30
C ALA A 339 -15.98 39.78 -6.19
N GLN A 340 -16.43 39.30 -5.02
CA GLN A 340 -17.62 39.84 -4.35
C GLN A 340 -17.79 39.33 -2.90
N THR A 341 -18.00 40.34 -2.04
CA THR A 341 -18.75 40.43 -0.77
C THR A 341 -18.37 39.64 0.49
N ALA A 342 -18.33 40.43 1.57
CA ALA A 342 -17.82 40.13 2.90
C ALA A 342 -18.73 39.20 3.73
N ALA A 343 -18.10 38.17 4.31
CA ALA A 343 -18.33 37.73 5.67
C ALA A 343 -16.98 37.21 6.21
N SER A 344 -16.37 37.96 7.11
CA SER A 344 -15.07 37.68 7.74
C SER A 344 -15.13 36.45 8.63
N LYS A 345 -15.06 35.24 8.04
CA LYS A 345 -14.66 34.04 8.76
C LYS A 345 -13.14 33.98 8.81
N ALA A 346 -12.58 34.15 10.01
CA ALA A 346 -11.16 34.04 10.30
C ALA A 346 -10.55 32.80 9.59
N ILE A 347 -9.47 33.03 8.84
CA ILE A 347 -8.69 31.96 8.21
C ILE A 347 -7.96 31.23 9.36
N PRO A 348 -8.24 29.94 9.63
CA PRO A 348 -7.49 29.20 10.64
C PRO A 348 -6.05 28.98 10.13
N ALA A 349 -5.06 29.20 11.01
CA ALA A 349 -3.65 29.06 10.70
C ALA A 349 -3.30 27.65 10.15
N LYS A 350 -2.36 27.58 9.19
CA LYS A 350 -1.73 26.30 8.78
C LYS A 350 -1.18 25.63 10.04
N ARG A 351 -1.54 24.35 10.28
CA ARG A 351 -0.96 23.53 11.37
C ARG A 351 0.57 23.58 11.26
N LYS A 352 1.22 24.16 12.27
CA LYS A 352 2.67 24.04 12.44
C LYS A 352 2.96 22.65 13.01
N SER A 353 3.94 21.95 12.45
CA SER A 353 4.44 20.72 13.06
C SER A 353 4.93 21.03 14.48
N THR A 354 4.65 20.13 15.42
CA THR A 354 5.17 20.22 16.81
C THR A 354 6.64 19.77 16.89
N LYS A 355 7.15 19.13 15.83
CA LYS A 355 8.52 18.63 15.72
C LYS A 355 9.45 19.70 15.12
N PRO A 356 10.74 19.73 15.51
CA PRO A 356 11.74 20.65 14.97
C PRO A 356 12.19 20.20 13.57
N LEU A 357 11.31 20.38 12.58
CA LEU A 357 11.48 19.87 11.23
C LEU A 357 12.11 20.91 10.29
N ILE A 358 13.12 20.51 9.52
CA ILE A 358 13.71 21.32 8.45
C ILE A 358 13.53 20.62 7.10
N GLU A 359 13.25 21.38 6.03
CA GLU A 359 13.33 20.89 4.65
C GLU A 359 14.74 21.16 4.14
N ILE A 360 15.42 20.15 3.62
CA ILE A 360 16.82 20.26 3.19
C ILE A 360 16.98 20.18 1.67
N ALA A 361 16.03 19.57 0.96
CA ALA A 361 16.08 19.44 -0.49
C ALA A 361 14.73 19.11 -1.13
N ARG A 362 14.64 19.39 -2.43
CA ARG A 362 13.66 18.80 -3.35
C ARG A 362 14.43 18.23 -4.55
N ALA A 363 14.01 17.08 -5.04
CA ALA A 363 14.67 16.40 -6.15
C ALA A 363 13.63 15.73 -7.06
N ASP A 364 13.95 15.54 -8.35
CA ASP A 364 13.05 14.82 -9.26
C ASP A 364 13.27 13.30 -9.18
N ARG A 365 14.46 12.87 -8.76
CA ARG A 365 14.81 11.45 -8.61
C ARG A 365 15.10 11.07 -7.16
N GLU A 366 14.80 9.82 -6.82
CA GLU A 366 15.03 9.28 -5.47
C GLU A 366 16.53 9.25 -5.12
N ALA A 367 17.38 8.87 -6.06
CA ALA A 367 18.83 8.84 -5.87
C ALA A 367 19.39 10.24 -5.52
N GLU A 368 18.88 11.30 -6.13
CA GLU A 368 19.25 12.68 -5.82
C GLU A 368 18.76 13.09 -4.44
N ALA A 369 17.54 12.70 -4.06
CA ALA A 369 17.00 12.94 -2.72
C ALA A 369 17.87 12.26 -1.64
N LEU A 370 18.31 11.02 -1.87
CA LEU A 370 19.21 10.29 -0.98
C LEU A 370 20.60 10.93 -0.93
N ALA A 371 21.15 11.35 -2.07
CA ALA A 371 22.43 12.07 -2.11
C ALA A 371 22.37 13.39 -1.32
N ALA A 372 21.25 14.11 -1.37
CA ALA A 372 21.05 15.33 -0.60
C ALA A 372 21.03 15.10 0.92
N VAL A 373 20.56 13.92 1.38
CA VAL A 373 20.65 13.52 2.79
C VAL A 373 22.11 13.38 3.20
N GLU A 374 22.91 12.65 2.42
CA GLU A 374 24.32 12.42 2.75
C GLU A 374 25.12 13.72 2.72
N ALA A 375 24.92 14.57 1.71
CA ALA A 375 25.53 15.90 1.65
C ALA A 375 25.14 16.79 2.84
N TRP A 376 23.91 16.69 3.35
CA TRP A 376 23.51 17.41 4.56
C TRP A 376 24.21 16.86 5.81
N LYS A 377 24.36 15.53 5.93
CA LYS A 377 25.06 14.91 7.06
C LYS A 377 26.53 15.31 7.11
N GLU A 378 27.20 15.38 5.96
CA GLU A 378 28.59 15.85 5.83
C GLU A 378 28.75 17.32 6.25
N ARG A 379 27.78 18.18 5.90
CA ARG A 379 27.80 19.61 6.29
C ARG A 379 27.48 19.82 7.77
N HIS A 380 26.67 18.96 8.38
CA HIS A 380 26.21 19.09 9.77
C HIS A 380 26.57 17.88 10.63
N PRO A 381 27.86 17.50 10.76
CA PRO A 381 28.27 16.22 11.35
C PRO A 381 27.86 16.07 12.82
N LYS A 382 27.85 17.18 13.58
CA LYS A 382 27.40 17.18 14.98
C LYS A 382 25.90 16.88 15.11
N ALA A 383 25.07 17.44 14.23
CA ALA A 383 23.64 17.15 14.23
C ALA A 383 23.37 15.74 13.68
N ALA A 384 24.08 15.35 12.63
CA ALA A 384 23.97 14.03 12.00
C ALA A 384 24.26 12.88 12.98
N ALA A 385 25.22 13.05 13.90
CA ALA A 385 25.56 12.05 14.91
C ALA A 385 24.41 11.73 15.89
N HIS A 386 23.38 12.57 15.94
CA HIS A 386 22.20 12.36 16.78
C HIS A 386 20.99 11.83 16.01
N LEU A 387 21.05 11.77 14.68
CA LEU A 387 19.91 11.33 13.87
C LEU A 387 19.72 9.83 13.97
N GLN A 388 18.47 9.44 14.15
CA GLN A 388 18.00 8.08 13.92
C GLN A 388 17.54 7.93 12.47
N PRO A 389 17.48 6.70 11.91
CA PRO A 389 16.96 6.49 10.56
C PRO A 389 15.58 7.09 10.31
N ALA A 390 14.69 7.03 11.31
CA ALA A 390 13.33 7.61 11.24
C ALA A 390 13.30 9.15 11.17
N ASP A 391 14.38 9.83 11.55
CA ASP A 391 14.47 11.29 11.48
C ASP A 391 14.64 11.80 10.03
N VAL A 392 15.06 10.93 9.12
CA VAL A 392 15.27 11.25 7.71
C VAL A 392 13.99 10.94 6.93
N LEU A 393 13.29 12.00 6.53
CA LEU A 393 12.02 11.90 5.81
C LEU A 393 12.22 12.18 4.33
N VAL A 394 12.26 11.13 3.51
CA VAL A 394 12.23 11.23 2.05
C VAL A 394 10.79 11.01 1.57
N ASP A 395 10.09 12.10 1.27
CA ASP A 395 8.70 12.08 0.83
C ASP A 395 8.62 12.00 -0.69
N LYS A 396 8.11 10.88 -1.20
CA LYS A 396 7.69 10.76 -2.60
C LYS A 396 6.36 11.50 -2.82
N MET A 397 6.38 12.50 -3.68
CA MET A 397 5.27 13.39 -3.99
C MET A 397 4.82 13.21 -5.44
N ARG A 398 3.53 13.35 -5.69
CA ARG A 398 2.95 13.33 -7.04
C ARG A 398 2.80 14.76 -7.54
N GLY A 399 3.49 15.12 -8.61
CA GLY A 399 3.31 16.35 -9.38
C GLY A 399 2.19 16.24 -10.42
N SER A 400 2.04 17.27 -11.25
CA SER A 400 1.04 17.31 -12.33
C SER A 400 1.30 16.28 -13.43
N SER A 401 2.56 16.00 -13.74
CA SER A 401 2.98 15.05 -14.78
C SER A 401 4.11 14.11 -14.36
N SER A 402 4.82 14.39 -13.26
CA SER A 402 5.96 13.59 -12.78
C SER A 402 5.93 13.38 -11.26
N LEU A 403 6.70 12.40 -10.79
CA LEU A 403 7.01 12.24 -9.38
C LEU A 403 8.14 13.21 -9.00
N TRP A 404 8.13 13.68 -7.76
CA TRP A 404 9.25 14.43 -7.18
C TRP A 404 9.40 14.04 -5.70
N TYR A 405 10.54 14.36 -5.11
CA TYR A 405 10.91 13.97 -3.76
C TYR A 405 11.18 15.22 -2.93
N ARG A 406 10.69 15.22 -1.69
CA ARG A 406 11.00 16.25 -0.69
C ARG A 406 11.77 15.60 0.45
N VAL A 407 12.89 16.18 0.82
CA VAL A 407 13.71 15.68 1.92
C VAL A 407 13.58 16.60 3.12
N ARG A 408 13.15 16.05 4.25
CA ARG A 408 13.04 16.75 5.52
C ARG A 408 13.82 16.00 6.61
N ILE A 409 14.41 16.74 7.54
CA ILE A 409 15.10 16.17 8.71
C ILE A 409 14.35 16.59 9.97
N ASN A 410 13.96 15.61 10.77
CA ASN A 410 13.39 15.81 12.09
C ASN A 410 14.53 15.92 13.11
N LEU A 411 14.73 17.10 13.70
CA LEU A 411 15.82 17.35 14.63
C LEU A 411 15.45 17.04 16.08
N GLU A 412 14.48 16.15 16.33
CA GLU A 412 13.98 15.91 17.67
C GLU A 412 15.06 15.33 18.59
N HIS A 413 15.87 14.42 18.06
CA HIS A 413 17.00 13.81 18.76
C HIS A 413 18.24 14.73 18.82
N VAL A 414 18.26 15.83 18.05
CA VAL A 414 19.38 16.78 18.04
C VAL A 414 19.19 17.80 19.19
N PRO A 415 20.19 18.00 20.07
CA PRO A 415 20.12 19.02 21.12
C PRO A 415 19.84 20.41 20.54
N ALA A 416 18.96 21.19 21.18
CA ALA A 416 18.48 22.48 20.64
C ALA A 416 19.61 23.43 20.19
N ARG A 417 20.72 23.48 20.95
CA ARG A 417 21.92 24.29 20.65
C ARG A 417 22.72 23.84 19.41
N GLN A 418 22.50 22.62 18.94
CA GLN A 418 23.17 22.02 17.79
C GLN A 418 22.27 21.91 16.55
N ARG A 419 21.00 22.31 16.67
CA ARG A 419 20.04 22.25 15.56
C ARG A 419 20.43 23.26 14.48
N PRO A 420 20.74 22.83 13.25
CA PRO A 420 20.99 23.77 12.16
C PRO A 420 19.69 24.50 11.81
N LYS A 421 19.82 25.72 11.29
CA LYS A 421 18.70 26.44 10.70
C LYS A 421 18.33 25.75 9.38
N ALA A 422 17.07 25.89 8.95
CA ALA A 422 16.68 25.42 7.62
C ALA A 422 17.56 26.09 6.56
N ASP A 423 18.22 25.28 5.74
CA ASP A 423 18.87 25.77 4.54
C ASP A 423 17.77 26.35 3.62
N LYS A 424 18.04 27.46 2.91
CA LYS A 424 17.15 27.84 1.81
C LYS A 424 17.22 26.71 0.80
N PRO A 425 16.10 26.07 0.40
CA PRO A 425 16.16 25.03 -0.62
C PRO A 425 16.79 25.64 -1.87
N ASP A 426 17.79 24.97 -2.45
CA ASP A 426 18.42 25.41 -3.69
C ASP A 426 17.33 25.70 -4.73
N ALA A 427 17.41 26.89 -5.32
CA ALA A 427 16.46 27.40 -6.30
C ALA A 427 16.64 26.69 -7.63
N HIS A 428 16.39 25.39 -7.68
CA HIS A 428 16.21 24.63 -8.91
C HIS A 428 14.73 24.29 -9.07
N ARG A 429 13.91 25.34 -9.20
CA ARG A 429 12.57 25.31 -9.79
C ARG A 429 12.04 26.75 -9.92
N ASP A 430 12.23 27.32 -11.10
CA ASP A 430 11.22 28.16 -11.74
C ASP A 430 10.38 27.27 -12.67
#